data_AF-A0A961PLI0-F1
#
_entry.id   AF-A0A961PLI0-F1
#
_cell.length_a   1.000
_cell.length_b   1.000
_cell.length_c   1.000
_cell.angle_alpha   90.00
_cell.angle_beta   90.00
_cell.angle_gamma   90.00
#
_symmetry.space_group_name_H-M   'P 1'
#
loop_
_entity.id
_entity.type
_entity.pdbx_description
1 polymer ?
#
loop_
_entity_poly.entity_id
_entity_poly.type
_entity_poly.pdbx_seq_one_letter_code
_entity_poly.pdbx_strand_id
1 'polypeptide(L)'
;MTRYPWEGTRVTDLATIDDVQALLAGQNYVCGRALATVTFLALRLGRPLFLEGEAGTGKTEIAKALAAALGRRLIRLQCYEGLDAASAVYEWNFAAQMVAIRTAEATGDRDRDTLTRDLFGPEFLIERPLLQAMRDQPGGPP
;
A
#
# COMPACT_ATOMS: atom_id res chain seq x y z
N MET A 1 16.09 16.69 -22.27
CA MET A 1 16.28 15.90 -21.04
C MET A 1 14.93 15.86 -20.33
N THR A 2 14.07 14.93 -20.74
CA THR A 2 12.64 14.92 -20.39
C THR A 2 12.48 14.14 -19.10
N ARG A 3 12.18 14.81 -17.98
CA ARG A 3 11.81 14.14 -16.73
C ARG A 3 10.48 13.40 -16.95
N TYR A 4 10.43 12.12 -16.64
CA TYR A 4 9.21 11.33 -16.77
C TYR A 4 8.30 11.57 -15.55
N PRO A 5 6.97 11.55 -15.70
CA PRO A 5 6.02 11.85 -14.62
C PRO A 5 6.03 10.84 -13.45
N TRP A 6 6.80 9.77 -13.54
CA TRP A 6 7.02 8.79 -12.46
C TRP A 6 8.38 8.95 -11.76
N GLU A 7 9.22 9.93 -12.14
CA GLU A 7 10.39 10.34 -11.36
C GLU A 7 9.94 11.19 -10.16
N GLY A 8 9.28 10.53 -9.20
CA GLY A 8 9.11 11.09 -7.85
C GLY A 8 10.47 11.32 -7.20
N THR A 9 10.51 12.18 -6.18
CA THR A 9 11.70 12.43 -5.38
C THR A 9 12.27 11.09 -4.90
N ARG A 10 13.47 10.72 -5.36
CA ARG A 10 14.10 9.50 -4.91
C ARG A 10 14.60 9.74 -3.49
N VAL A 11 14.59 8.70 -2.66
CA VAL A 11 15.16 8.77 -1.30
C VAL A 11 16.62 9.26 -1.34
N THR A 12 17.32 8.98 -2.44
CA THR A 12 18.69 9.45 -2.70
C THR A 12 18.85 10.97 -2.75
N ASP A 13 17.78 11.71 -3.06
CA ASP A 13 17.78 13.16 -3.22
C ASP A 13 17.66 13.92 -1.88
N LEU A 14 17.27 13.21 -0.81
CA LEU A 14 17.21 13.74 0.55
C LEU A 14 18.59 13.67 1.19
N ALA A 15 19.36 14.75 1.15
CA ALA A 15 20.73 14.81 1.68
C ALA A 15 20.78 15.25 3.13
N THR A 16 19.77 16.00 3.58
CA THR A 16 19.74 16.65 4.89
C THR A 16 18.40 16.49 5.61
N ILE A 17 18.40 16.81 6.90
CA ILE A 17 17.18 16.86 7.72
C ILE A 17 16.24 17.96 7.21
N ASP A 18 16.81 19.09 6.77
CA ASP A 18 16.05 20.24 6.29
C ASP A 18 15.33 19.90 4.97
N ASP A 19 15.91 19.05 4.12
CA ASP A 19 15.24 18.54 2.91
C ASP A 19 13.96 17.75 3.26
N VAL A 20 13.99 16.97 4.35
CA VAL A 20 12.80 16.23 4.82
C VAL A 20 11.73 17.18 5.34
N GLN A 21 12.12 18.24 6.05
CA GLN A 21 11.17 19.27 6.51
C GLN A 21 10.53 19.99 5.33
N ALA A 22 11.32 20.38 4.33
CA ALA A 22 10.82 21.04 3.12
C ALA A 22 9.90 20.12 2.31
N LEU A 23 10.27 18.85 2.17
CA LEU A 23 9.49 17.84 1.46
C LEU A 23 8.11 17.62 2.13
N LEU A 24 8.08 17.48 3.45
CA LEU A 24 6.83 17.34 4.20
C LEU A 24 5.99 18.63 4.18
N ALA A 25 6.63 19.79 4.29
CA ALA A 25 5.94 21.09 4.18
C ALA A 25 5.26 21.26 2.81
N GLY A 26 5.89 20.78 1.74
CA GLY A 26 5.30 20.73 0.40
C GLY A 26 4.04 19.85 0.29
N GLN A 27 3.80 18.97 1.27
CA GLN A 27 2.58 18.16 1.40
C GLN A 27 1.64 18.67 2.50
N ASN A 28 1.78 19.95 2.89
CA ASN A 28 1.03 20.59 3.97
C ASN A 28 1.23 19.91 5.35
N TYR A 29 2.35 19.23 5.56
CA TYR A 29 2.70 18.62 6.85
C TYR A 29 3.88 19.36 7.49
N VAL A 30 3.60 20.11 8.55
CA VAL A 30 4.64 20.83 9.30
C VAL A 30 5.17 19.93 10.41
N CYS A 31 6.46 19.58 10.34
CA CYS A 31 7.11 18.74 11.34
C CYS A 31 8.25 19.47 12.06
N GLY A 32 8.42 19.15 13.35
CA GLY A 32 9.57 19.59 14.13
C GLY A 32 10.85 18.84 13.75
N ARG A 33 12.00 19.41 14.13
CA ARG A 33 13.33 18.87 13.77
C ARG A 33 13.55 17.43 14.23
N ALA A 34 13.02 17.05 15.40
CA ALA A 34 13.14 15.70 15.92
C ALA A 34 12.47 14.67 14.98
N LEU A 35 11.23 14.91 14.56
CA LEU A 35 10.50 14.02 13.65
C LEU A 35 11.16 13.96 12.27
N ALA A 36 11.61 15.10 11.76
CA ALA A 36 12.35 15.16 10.51
C ALA A 36 13.66 14.34 10.56
N THR A 37 14.38 14.39 11.68
CA THR A 37 15.62 13.64 11.88
C THR A 37 15.37 12.14 11.85
N VAL A 38 14.39 11.66 12.61
CA VAL A 38 14.09 10.21 12.66
C VAL A 38 13.57 9.73 11.30
N THR A 39 12.74 10.54 10.62
CA THR A 39 12.25 10.23 9.28
C THR A 39 13.39 10.18 8.26
N PHE A 40 14.32 11.13 8.30
CA PHE A 40 15.54 11.13 7.48
C PHE A 40 16.36 9.85 7.66
N LEU A 41 16.61 9.46 8.91
CA LEU A 41 17.36 8.24 9.23
C LEU A 41 16.61 6.97 8.78
N ALA A 42 15.29 6.90 8.99
CA ALA A 42 14.47 5.77 8.57
C ALA A 42 14.54 5.58 7.04
N LEU A 43 14.41 6.67 6.28
CA LEU A 43 14.51 6.66 4.83
C LEU A 43 15.92 6.28 4.35
N ARG A 44 16.98 6.88 4.94
CA ARG A 44 18.37 6.60 4.54
C ARG A 44 18.85 5.19 4.89
N LEU A 45 18.36 4.63 5.99
CA LEU A 45 18.76 3.29 6.45
C LEU A 45 17.83 2.17 5.96
N GLY A 46 16.73 2.51 5.28
CA GLY A 46 15.70 1.55 4.90
C GLY A 46 15.08 0.84 6.11
N ARG A 47 14.88 1.56 7.22
CA ARG A 47 14.35 1.01 8.48
C ARG A 47 12.91 1.45 8.72
N PRO A 48 12.05 0.57 9.28
CA PRO A 48 10.68 0.95 9.64
C PRO A 48 10.63 2.10 10.65
N LEU A 49 9.64 2.97 10.48
CA LEU A 49 9.37 4.08 11.39
C LEU A 49 8.16 3.73 12.27
N PHE A 50 8.34 3.73 13.59
CA PHE A 50 7.27 3.56 14.55
C PHE A 50 6.99 4.91 15.25
N LEU A 51 5.71 5.30 15.32
CA LEU A 51 5.29 6.61 15.82
C LEU A 51 4.33 6.45 17.00
N GLU A 52 4.72 6.97 18.16
CA GLU A 52 3.92 6.97 19.38
C GLU A 52 3.34 8.36 19.71
N GLY A 53 2.42 8.41 20.67
CA GLY A 53 1.89 9.64 21.28
C GLY A 53 0.37 9.77 21.22
N GLU A 54 -0.14 10.94 21.54
CA GLU A 54 -1.59 11.17 21.66
C GLU A 54 -2.35 11.08 20.33
N ALA A 55 -3.65 10.81 20.43
CA ALA A 55 -4.55 10.89 19.29
C ALA A 55 -4.58 12.34 18.74
N GLY A 56 -4.60 12.48 17.43
CA GLY A 56 -4.64 13.79 16.78
C GLY A 56 -3.29 14.48 16.58
N THR A 57 -2.15 13.90 16.98
CA THR A 57 -0.83 14.51 16.73
C THR A 57 -0.27 14.31 15.31
N GLY A 58 -1.12 13.93 14.36
CA GLY A 58 -0.73 13.81 12.95
C GLY A 58 0.04 12.53 12.56
N LYS A 59 -0.01 11.45 13.36
CA LYS A 59 0.66 10.16 13.04
C LYS A 59 0.18 9.55 11.72
N THR A 60 -1.12 9.63 11.46
CA THR A 60 -1.69 9.14 10.20
C THR A 60 -1.35 10.07 9.04
N GLU A 61 -1.29 11.37 9.30
CA GLU A 61 -1.03 12.37 8.27
C GLU A 61 0.41 12.36 7.77
N ILE A 62 1.41 12.10 8.62
CA ILE A 62 2.79 11.95 8.14
C ILE A 62 2.93 10.76 7.17
N ALA A 63 2.22 9.65 7.40
CA ALA A 63 2.25 8.52 6.47
C ALA A 63 1.70 8.91 5.08
N LYS A 64 0.62 9.70 5.05
CA LYS A 64 0.06 10.25 3.80
C LYS A 64 1.00 11.24 3.13
N ALA A 65 1.58 12.16 3.90
CA ALA A 65 2.52 13.15 3.40
C ALA A 65 3.77 12.49 2.81
N LEU A 66 4.35 11.49 3.48
CA LEU A 66 5.50 10.75 2.97
C LEU A 66 5.17 9.98 1.70
N ALA A 67 4.03 9.29 1.67
CA ALA A 67 3.61 8.56 0.47
C ALA A 67 3.42 9.51 -0.72
N ALA A 68 2.73 10.63 -0.54
CA ALA A 68 2.51 11.62 -1.58
C ALA A 68 3.84 12.25 -2.06
N ALA A 69 4.71 12.65 -1.12
CA ALA A 69 5.98 13.28 -1.44
C ALA A 69 6.97 12.36 -2.18
N LEU A 70 6.97 11.08 -1.86
CA LEU A 70 7.83 10.07 -2.48
C LEU A 70 7.19 9.45 -3.74
N GLY A 71 5.98 9.89 -4.12
CA GLY A 71 5.23 9.32 -5.24
C GLY A 71 4.89 7.84 -5.04
N ARG A 72 4.65 7.42 -3.79
CA ARG A 72 4.39 6.03 -3.39
C ARG A 72 2.92 5.80 -3.06
N ARG A 73 2.45 4.59 -3.34
CA ARG A 73 1.12 4.15 -2.92
C ARG A 73 1.11 3.95 -1.40
N LEU A 74 0.16 4.59 -0.72
CA LEU A 74 -0.10 4.33 0.68
C LEU A 74 -1.02 3.12 0.83
N ILE A 75 -0.52 2.06 1.45
CA ILE A 75 -1.33 0.90 1.85
C ILE A 75 -1.66 1.02 3.33
N ARG A 76 -2.94 0.91 3.67
CA ARG A 76 -3.43 1.04 5.05
C ARG A 76 -3.99 -0.30 5.52
N LEU A 77 -3.36 -0.88 6.54
CA LEU A 77 -3.89 -2.00 7.30
C LEU A 77 -4.46 -1.47 8.62
N GLN A 78 -5.76 -1.65 8.84
CA GLN A 78 -6.39 -1.31 10.11
C GLN A 78 -6.24 -2.51 11.05
N CYS A 79 -5.50 -2.33 12.15
CA CYS A 79 -5.38 -3.35 13.18
C CYS A 79 -6.53 -3.18 14.19
N TYR A 80 -7.27 -4.26 14.43
CA TYR A 80 -8.33 -4.34 15.43
C TYR A 80 -8.35 -5.74 16.03
N GLU A 81 -9.04 -5.90 17.17
CA GLU A 81 -9.16 -7.20 17.83
C GLU A 81 -9.92 -8.20 16.94
N GLY A 82 -9.30 -9.36 16.67
CA GLY A 82 -9.86 -10.36 15.76
C GLY A 82 -9.39 -10.23 14.30
N LEU A 83 -8.46 -9.31 13.99
CA LEU A 83 -7.72 -9.39 12.73
C LEU A 83 -6.80 -10.62 12.76
N ASP A 84 -6.97 -11.52 11.80
CA ASP A 84 -6.08 -12.67 11.60
C ASP A 84 -5.19 -12.50 10.36
N ALA A 85 -4.16 -13.33 10.24
CA ALA A 85 -3.23 -13.26 9.11
C ALA A 85 -3.92 -13.57 7.77
N ALA A 86 -4.88 -14.50 7.74
CA ALA A 86 -5.54 -14.92 6.51
C ALA A 86 -6.39 -13.79 5.90
N SER A 87 -7.24 -13.16 6.72
CA SER A 87 -8.09 -12.02 6.37
C SER A 87 -7.30 -10.75 6.05
N ALA A 88 -6.06 -10.63 6.50
CA ALA A 88 -5.17 -9.53 6.15
C ALA A 88 -4.49 -9.69 4.78
N VAL A 89 -4.37 -10.94 4.26
CA VAL A 89 -3.68 -11.26 3.00
C VAL A 89 -4.65 -11.24 1.82
N TYR A 90 -5.71 -12.03 1.81
CA TYR A 90 -6.70 -12.02 0.73
C TYR A 90 -8.04 -12.62 1.15
N GLU A 91 -9.07 -12.38 0.35
CA GLU A 91 -10.37 -13.04 0.46
C GLU A 91 -10.84 -13.53 -0.90
N TRP A 92 -11.63 -14.60 -0.93
CA TRP A 92 -12.28 -15.07 -2.14
C TRP A 92 -13.63 -14.37 -2.34
N ASN A 93 -13.88 -13.90 -3.55
CA ASN A 93 -15.16 -13.30 -3.93
C ASN A 93 -16.19 -14.38 -4.25
N PHE A 94 -16.74 -15.00 -3.19
CA PHE A 94 -17.75 -16.04 -3.32
C PHE A 94 -19.00 -15.57 -4.09
N ALA A 95 -19.38 -14.29 -3.97
CA ALA A 95 -20.54 -13.75 -4.69
C ALA A 95 -20.30 -13.78 -6.22
N ALA A 96 -19.13 -13.33 -6.67
CA ALA A 96 -18.75 -13.38 -8.09
C ALA A 96 -18.59 -14.83 -8.59
N GLN A 97 -18.01 -15.71 -7.78
CA GLN A 97 -17.90 -17.14 -8.09
C GLN A 97 -19.28 -17.77 -8.31
N MET A 98 -20.26 -17.48 -7.44
CA MET A 98 -21.62 -18.00 -7.58
C MET A 98 -22.33 -17.48 -8.84
N VAL A 99 -22.10 -16.23 -9.23
CA VAL A 99 -22.62 -15.67 -10.49
C VAL A 99 -21.99 -16.38 -11.69
N ALA A 100 -20.67 -16.63 -11.67
CA ALA A 100 -19.96 -17.35 -12.73
C ALA A 100 -20.51 -18.77 -12.90
N ILE A 101 -20.69 -19.51 -11.80
CA ILE A 101 -21.27 -20.86 -11.80
C ILE A 101 -22.66 -20.87 -12.44
N ARG A 102 -23.57 -19.98 -11.98
CA ARG A 102 -24.95 -19.91 -12.51
C ARG A 102 -24.99 -19.56 -13.99
N THR A 103 -24.07 -18.70 -14.43
CA THR A 103 -23.98 -18.31 -15.84
C THR A 103 -23.53 -19.49 -16.69
N ALA A 104 -22.49 -20.21 -16.25
CA ALA A 104 -21.99 -21.41 -16.93
C ALA A 104 -23.06 -22.52 -17.02
N GLU A 105 -23.81 -22.74 -15.94
CA GLU A 105 -24.95 -23.66 -15.91
C GLU A 105 -26.05 -23.28 -16.91
N ALA A 106 -26.38 -21.99 -17.03
CA ALA A 106 -27.40 -21.50 -17.96
C ALA A 106 -26.95 -21.57 -19.43
N THR A 107 -25.66 -21.39 -19.72
CA THR A 107 -25.10 -21.51 -21.07
C THR A 107 -24.82 -22.96 -21.50
N GLY A 108 -24.98 -23.92 -20.59
CA GLY A 108 -24.73 -25.34 -20.85
C GLY A 108 -23.25 -25.67 -21.01
N ASP A 109 -22.37 -24.86 -20.42
CA ASP A 109 -20.93 -25.11 -20.44
C ASP A 109 -20.62 -26.27 -19.49
N ARG A 110 -20.04 -27.34 -20.03
CA ARG A 110 -19.91 -28.66 -19.37
C ARG A 110 -18.50 -28.98 -18.92
N ASP A 111 -17.54 -28.08 -19.16
CA ASP A 111 -16.18 -28.26 -18.68
C ASP A 111 -16.04 -27.83 -17.20
N ARG A 112 -16.56 -28.69 -16.33
CA ARG A 112 -16.58 -28.49 -14.88
C ARG A 112 -15.19 -28.37 -14.27
N ASP A 113 -14.19 -29.06 -14.85
CA ASP A 113 -12.82 -29.03 -14.36
C ASP A 113 -12.16 -27.70 -14.69
N THR A 114 -12.40 -27.15 -15.89
CA THR A 114 -11.94 -25.81 -16.25
C THR A 114 -12.61 -24.74 -15.41
N LEU A 115 -13.94 -24.80 -15.26
CA LEU A 115 -14.68 -23.88 -14.39
C LEU A 115 -14.16 -23.90 -12.94
N THR A 116 -13.85 -25.07 -12.38
CA THR A 116 -13.36 -25.18 -11.00
C THR A 116 -11.97 -24.55 -10.82
N ARG A 117 -11.08 -24.69 -11.80
CA ARG A 117 -9.74 -24.05 -11.75
C ARG A 117 -9.86 -22.54 -11.81
N ASP A 118 -10.71 -22.03 -12.70
CA ASP A 118 -10.89 -20.59 -12.92
C ASP A 118 -11.55 -19.93 -11.69
N LEU A 119 -12.48 -20.62 -11.01
CA LEU A 119 -13.10 -20.10 -9.79
C LEU A 119 -12.09 -19.79 -8.66
N PHE A 120 -10.96 -20.48 -8.60
CA PHE A 120 -9.86 -20.20 -7.66
C PHE A 120 -8.69 -19.46 -8.32
N GLY A 121 -8.97 -18.71 -9.38
CA GLY A 121 -8.04 -17.85 -10.09
C GLY A 121 -7.98 -16.41 -9.54
N PRO A 122 -6.98 -15.62 -9.96
CA PRO A 122 -6.78 -14.24 -9.51
C PRO A 122 -7.98 -13.31 -9.77
N GLU A 123 -8.86 -13.64 -10.71
CA GLU A 123 -10.08 -12.90 -11.04
C GLU A 123 -11.13 -12.87 -9.91
N PHE A 124 -11.13 -13.90 -9.04
CA PHE A 124 -12.02 -13.98 -7.87
C PHE A 124 -11.29 -13.67 -6.57
N LEU A 125 -10.00 -13.33 -6.63
CA LEU A 125 -9.19 -13.01 -5.47
C LEU A 125 -9.30 -11.51 -5.13
N ILE A 126 -9.85 -11.20 -3.96
CA ILE A 126 -9.85 -9.85 -3.40
C ILE A 126 -8.55 -9.67 -2.62
N GLU A 127 -7.61 -8.92 -3.17
CA GLU A 127 -6.35 -8.62 -2.49
C GLU A 127 -6.58 -7.70 -1.28
N ARG A 128 -6.15 -8.15 -0.10
CA ARG A 128 -6.18 -7.35 1.14
C ARG A 128 -4.84 -6.63 1.33
N PRO A 129 -4.71 -5.71 2.30
CA PRO A 129 -3.55 -4.82 2.40
C PRO A 129 -2.19 -5.54 2.40
N LEU A 130 -2.07 -6.73 3.00
CA LEU A 130 -0.79 -7.44 3.01
C LEU A 130 -0.41 -7.98 1.64
N LEU A 131 -1.34 -8.61 0.90
CA LEU A 131 -1.05 -9.08 -0.46
C LEU A 131 -0.73 -7.91 -1.38
N GLN A 132 -1.46 -6.79 -1.26
CA GLN A 132 -1.17 -5.56 -2.00
C GLN A 132 0.25 -5.02 -1.74
N ALA A 133 0.78 -5.21 -0.53
CA ALA A 133 2.13 -4.77 -0.17
C ALA A 133 3.23 -5.71 -0.67
N MET A 134 2.90 -6.99 -0.87
CA MET A 134 3.83 -8.00 -1.40
C MET A 134 3.93 -7.99 -2.93
N ARG A 135 2.92 -7.43 -3.62
CA ARG A 135 2.94 -7.28 -5.08
C ARG A 135 3.93 -6.21 -5.51
N ASP A 136 4.55 -6.42 -6.68
CA ASP A 136 5.41 -5.42 -7.30
C ASP A 136 4.66 -4.11 -7.52
N GLN A 137 5.28 -3.01 -7.15
CA GLN A 137 4.71 -1.68 -7.30
C GLN A 137 5.45 -0.88 -8.37
N PRO A 138 4.75 -0.06 -9.18
CA PRO A 138 5.38 0.92 -10.04
C PRO A 138 6.25 1.86 -9.18
N GLY A 139 7.58 1.71 -9.27
CA GLY A 139 8.56 2.42 -8.45
C GLY A 139 9.47 1.52 -7.59
N GLY A 140 9.20 0.22 -7.48
CA GLY A 140 10.01 -0.74 -6.73
C GLY A 140 10.01 -0.51 -5.20
N PRO A 141 10.76 -1.32 -4.43
CA PRO A 141 11.00 -1.04 -3.01
C PRO A 141 11.74 0.32 -2.85
N PRO A 142 11.52 1.05 -1.74
CA PRO A 142 12.28 2.27 -1.45
C PRO A 142 13.77 2.00 -1.26
#